data_AF-A0A5B9EK38-F1
#
_entry.id   AF-A0A5B9EK38-F1
#
_cell.length_a   1.000
_cell.length_b   1.000
_cell.length_c   1.000
_cell.angle_alpha   90.00
_cell.angle_beta   90.00
_cell.angle_gamma   90.00
#
_symmetry.space_group_name_H-M   'P 1'
#
loop_
_entity.id
_entity.type
_entity.pdbx_description
1 polymer ?
#
loop_
_entity_poly.entity_id
_entity_poly.type
_entity_poly.pdbx_seq_one_letter_code
_entity_poly.pdbx_strand_id
1 'polypeptide(L)'
;MLNDFLEHGSHVGVVLCFYAACVYFGFLQRLQQPPNIALDPPVLQNTIGSIFQLAALPANLWIAVYLAQFLGLFWGVLAGMALFALSAILGVALKLGGKLIGLHVILGLLALVIGYFLTIASLFD
;
A
#
# COMPACT_ATOMS: atom_id res chain seq x y z
N MET A 1 18.36 6.57 -15.01
CA MET A 1 17.40 5.65 -14.35
C MET A 1 17.15 6.06 -12.91
N LEU A 2 18.04 5.79 -11.94
CA LEU A 2 17.80 6.24 -10.56
C LEU A 2 17.81 7.77 -10.42
N ASN A 3 18.75 8.45 -11.08
CA ASN A 3 18.80 9.92 -11.06
C ASN A 3 17.54 10.55 -11.68
N ASP A 4 17.02 9.98 -12.77
CA ASP A 4 15.77 10.46 -13.39
C ASP A 4 14.59 10.38 -12.41
N PHE A 5 14.50 9.28 -11.65
CA PHE A 5 13.50 9.14 -10.59
C PHE A 5 13.73 10.16 -9.47
N LEU A 6 14.98 10.39 -9.06
CA LEU A 6 15.31 11.33 -7.99
C LEU A 6 15.01 12.79 -8.35
N GLU A 7 15.16 13.14 -9.62
CA GLU A 7 15.00 14.52 -10.09
C GLU A 7 13.57 14.83 -10.53
N HIS A 8 12.87 13.87 -11.14
CA HIS A 8 11.55 14.11 -11.77
C HIS A 8 10.41 13.33 -11.10
N GLY A 9 10.73 12.30 -10.31
CA GLY A 9 9.72 11.49 -9.63
C GLY A 9 9.17 12.16 -8.37
N SER A 10 7.87 12.02 -8.12
CA SER A 10 7.24 12.38 -6.86
C SER A 10 7.47 11.32 -5.78
N HIS A 11 8.52 11.53 -4.98
CA HIS A 11 8.88 10.61 -3.89
C HIS A 11 7.82 10.65 -2.79
N VAL A 12 7.26 11.83 -2.53
CA VAL A 12 6.18 12.04 -1.58
C VAL A 12 4.95 11.23 -2.01
N GLY A 13 4.63 11.22 -3.31
CA GLY A 13 3.53 10.42 -3.83
C GLY A 13 3.73 8.92 -3.59
N VAL A 14 4.94 8.40 -3.86
CA VAL A 14 5.29 6.99 -3.60
C VAL A 14 5.17 6.65 -2.11
N VAL A 15 5.68 7.49 -1.22
CA VAL A 15 5.61 7.28 0.24
C VAL A 15 4.16 7.27 0.72
N LEU A 16 3.30 8.15 0.21
CA LEU A 16 1.89 8.20 0.57
C LEU A 16 1.12 6.96 0.09
N CYS A 17 1.36 6.51 -1.14
CA CYS A 17 0.80 5.25 -1.66
C CYS A 17 1.28 4.05 -0.84
N PHE A 18 2.57 4.03 -0.46
CA PHE A 18 3.15 2.98 0.38
C PHE A 18 2.54 2.96 1.79
N TYR A 19 2.35 4.13 2.40
CA TYR A 19 1.67 4.26 3.69
C TYR A 19 0.23 3.75 3.62
N ALA A 20 -0.52 4.15 2.58
CA ALA A 20 -1.87 3.68 2.36
C ALA A 20 -1.92 2.15 2.23
N ALA A 21 -1.01 1.56 1.46
CA ALA A 21 -0.88 0.11 1.34
C ALA A 21 -0.60 -0.55 2.69
N CYS A 22 0.34 -0.02 3.49
CA CYS A 22 0.62 -0.52 4.85
C CYS A 22 -0.63 -0.50 5.74
N VAL A 23 -1.39 0.60 5.71
CA VAL A 23 -2.63 0.75 6.48
C VAL A 23 -3.66 -0.30 6.06
N TYR A 24 -3.87 -0.49 4.75
CA TYR A 24 -4.86 -1.46 4.27
C TYR A 24 -4.45 -2.90 4.60
N PHE A 25 -3.18 -3.29 4.36
CA PHE A 25 -2.67 -4.62 4.76
C PHE A 25 -2.74 -4.87 6.27
N GLY A 26 -2.40 -3.88 7.10
CA GLY A 26 -2.50 -3.99 8.55
C GLY A 26 -3.94 -4.08 9.07
N PHE A 27 -4.87 -3.35 8.46
CA PHE A 27 -6.31 -3.41 8.77
C PHE A 27 -6.90 -4.80 8.50
N LEU A 28 -6.49 -5.40 7.38
CA LEU A 28 -6.97 -6.70 6.90
C LEU A 28 -6.62 -7.84 7.84
N GLN A 29 -5.37 -7.89 8.30
CA GLN A 29 -4.92 -8.97 9.14
C GLN A 29 -5.68 -9.01 10.47
N ARG A 30 -6.07 -7.85 11.02
CA ARG A 30 -6.80 -7.78 12.29
C ARG A 30 -8.30 -8.02 12.15
N LEU A 31 -8.93 -7.57 11.07
CA LEU A 31 -10.36 -7.86 10.81
C LEU A 31 -10.62 -9.32 10.48
N GLN A 32 -9.60 -10.04 10.00
CA GLN A 32 -9.68 -11.46 9.63
C GLN A 32 -9.14 -12.39 10.72
N GLN A 33 -8.54 -11.87 11.80
CA GLN A 33 -8.04 -12.71 12.88
C GLN A 33 -9.21 -13.20 13.75
N PRO A 34 -9.55 -14.50 13.72
CA PRO A 34 -10.54 -15.03 14.63
C PRO A 34 -10.01 -14.96 16.07
N PRO A 35 -10.89 -14.90 17.07
CA PRO A 35 -10.48 -14.91 18.48
C PRO A 35 -9.66 -16.16 18.85
N ASN A 36 -9.71 -17.23 18.05
CA ASN A 36 -8.94 -18.45 18.25
C ASN A 36 -8.20 -18.91 16.98
N ILE A 37 -6.97 -18.42 16.81
CA ILE A 37 -6.12 -18.61 15.61
C ILE A 37 -5.79 -20.09 15.32
N ALA A 38 -5.87 -20.97 16.33
CA ALA A 38 -5.52 -22.38 16.20
C ALA A 38 -6.63 -23.27 15.62
N LEU A 39 -7.90 -22.85 15.70
CA LEU A 39 -9.06 -23.65 15.29
C LEU A 39 -9.76 -23.13 14.04
N ASP A 40 -9.63 -21.84 13.75
CA ASP A 40 -10.22 -21.21 12.58
C ASP A 40 -9.11 -20.73 11.63
N PRO A 41 -8.84 -21.45 10.52
CA PRO A 41 -7.93 -20.93 9.50
C PRO A 41 -8.46 -19.58 8.98
N PRO A 42 -7.57 -18.64 8.61
CA PRO A 42 -7.95 -17.30 8.19
C PRO A 42 -8.65 -17.36 6.83
N VAL A 43 -9.95 -17.60 6.85
CA VAL A 43 -10.84 -17.40 5.70
C VAL A 43 -11.19 -15.90 5.67
N LEU A 44 -11.36 -15.34 4.48
CA LEU A 44 -11.93 -14.00 4.29
C LEU A 44 -13.36 -13.96 4.85
N GLN A 45 -13.51 -13.80 6.16
CA GLN A 45 -14.80 -13.90 6.85
C GLN A 45 -15.65 -12.62 6.73
N ASN A 46 -15.02 -11.47 6.42
CA ASN A 46 -15.68 -10.16 6.40
C ASN A 46 -15.61 -9.49 5.02
N THR A 47 -16.76 -9.33 4.36
CA THR A 47 -16.93 -8.67 3.05
C THR A 47 -16.29 -7.28 2.99
N ILE A 48 -16.39 -6.49 4.06
CA ILE A 48 -15.79 -5.15 4.15
C ILE A 48 -14.27 -5.25 4.16
N GLY A 49 -13.71 -6.20 4.90
CA GLY A 49 -12.28 -6.49 4.89
C GLY A 49 -11.82 -6.84 3.48
N SER A 50 -12.48 -7.78 2.81
CA SER A 50 -12.15 -8.20 1.45
C SER A 50 -12.08 -7.03 0.44
N ILE A 51 -12.98 -6.05 0.55
CA ILE A 51 -12.99 -4.85 -0.32
C ILE A 51 -11.73 -4.00 -0.10
N PHE A 52 -11.31 -3.79 1.15
CA PHE A 52 -10.06 -3.06 1.43
C PHE A 52 -8.81 -3.84 1.00
N GLN A 53 -8.86 -5.18 0.97
CA GLN A 53 -7.78 -6.04 0.41
C GLN A 53 -7.66 -5.84 -1.09
N LEU A 54 -8.79 -5.87 -1.77
CA LEU A 54 -8.87 -5.57 -3.19
C LEU A 54 -8.46 -4.14 -3.51
N ALA A 55 -8.70 -3.18 -2.61
CA ALA A 55 -8.25 -1.79 -2.77
C ALA A 55 -6.75 -1.57 -2.53
N ALA A 56 -6.10 -2.40 -1.70
CA ALA A 56 -4.66 -2.33 -1.44
C ALA A 56 -3.81 -2.82 -2.64
N LEU A 57 -4.34 -3.77 -3.41
CA LEU A 57 -3.68 -4.30 -4.60
C LEU A 57 -3.40 -3.24 -5.68
N PRO A 58 -4.36 -2.43 -6.15
CA PRO A 58 -4.11 -1.40 -7.14
C PRO A 58 -3.16 -0.32 -6.61
N ALA A 59 -3.21 0.00 -5.31
CA ALA A 59 -2.29 0.96 -4.68
C ALA A 59 -0.82 0.52 -4.84
N ASN A 60 -0.52 -0.73 -4.50
CA ASN A 60 0.85 -1.24 -4.65
C ASN A 60 1.22 -1.55 -6.11
N LEU A 61 0.28 -2.03 -6.92
CA LEU A 61 0.52 -2.26 -8.34
C LEU A 61 0.88 -0.94 -9.04
N TRP A 62 0.21 0.15 -8.67
CA TRP A 62 0.50 1.47 -9.19
C TRP A 62 1.92 1.93 -8.86
N ILE A 63 2.41 1.69 -7.64
CA ILE A 63 3.80 2.01 -7.28
C ILE A 63 4.78 1.30 -8.23
N ALA A 64 4.54 0.02 -8.54
CA ALA A 64 5.39 -0.72 -9.47
C ALA A 64 5.35 -0.14 -10.89
N VAL A 65 4.15 0.19 -11.40
CA VAL A 65 3.96 0.81 -12.72
C VAL A 65 4.63 2.18 -12.77
N TYR A 66 4.47 2.98 -11.73
CA TYR A 66 5.05 4.31 -11.63
C TYR A 66 6.58 4.26 -11.62
N LEU A 67 7.18 3.42 -10.76
CA LEU A 67 8.62 3.23 -10.72
C LEU A 67 9.19 2.69 -12.03
N ALA A 68 8.43 1.86 -12.76
CA ALA A 68 8.84 1.34 -14.06
C ALA A 68 8.98 2.43 -15.14
N GLN A 69 8.27 3.56 -15.01
CA GLN A 69 8.43 4.69 -15.94
C GLN A 69 9.81 5.37 -15.82
N PHE A 70 10.39 5.41 -14.61
CA PHE A 70 11.67 6.09 -14.37
C PHE A 70 12.87 5.15 -14.30
N LEU A 71 12.69 3.97 -13.71
CA LEU A 71 13.78 2.99 -13.49
C LEU A 71 13.89 1.96 -14.63
N GLY A 72 12.94 1.96 -15.57
CA GLY A 72 12.75 0.91 -16.57
C GLY A 72 11.95 -0.28 -16.03
N LEU A 73 11.36 -1.05 -16.94
CA LEU A 73 10.36 -2.08 -16.61
C LEU A 73 10.84 -3.10 -15.57
N PHE A 74 12.01 -3.70 -15.78
CA PHE A 74 12.53 -4.74 -14.89
C PHE A 74 12.81 -4.22 -13.48
N TRP A 75 13.54 -3.11 -13.38
CA TRP A 75 13.92 -2.52 -12.08
C TRP A 75 12.74 -1.90 -11.35
N GLY A 76 11.81 -1.26 -12.07
CA GLY A 76 10.59 -0.72 -11.49
C GLY A 76 9.67 -1.79 -10.93
N VAL A 77 9.48 -2.90 -11.66
CA VAL A 77 8.73 -4.06 -11.16
C VAL A 77 9.43 -4.67 -9.95
N LEU A 78 10.75 -4.87 -9.98
CA LEU A 78 11.50 -5.41 -8.84
C LEU A 78 11.39 -4.51 -7.61
N ALA A 79 11.56 -3.19 -7.76
CA ALA A 79 11.40 -2.22 -6.67
C ALA A 79 9.95 -2.18 -6.15
N GLY A 80 8.96 -2.23 -7.05
CA GLY A 80 7.55 -2.32 -6.68
C GLY A 80 7.22 -3.60 -5.91
N MET A 81 7.77 -4.75 -6.31
CA MET A 81 7.63 -6.01 -5.57
C MET A 81 8.29 -5.96 -4.19
N ALA A 82 9.47 -5.34 -4.09
CA ALA A 82 10.14 -5.14 -2.81
C ALA A 82 9.31 -4.25 -1.87
N LEU A 83 8.75 -3.15 -2.38
CA LEU A 83 7.84 -2.29 -1.62
C LEU A 83 6.52 -2.99 -1.29
N PHE A 84 5.99 -3.83 -2.17
CA PHE A 84 4.83 -4.66 -1.87
C PHE A 84 5.11 -5.58 -0.68
N ALA A 85 6.20 -6.34 -0.73
CA ALA A 85 6.59 -7.25 0.36
C ALA A 85 6.83 -6.47 1.66
N LEU A 86 7.51 -5.33 1.58
CA LEU A 86 7.80 -4.49 2.74
C LEU A 86 6.52 -3.90 3.34
N SER A 87 5.58 -3.42 2.53
CA SER A 87 4.30 -2.87 3.01
C SER A 87 3.44 -3.93 3.68
N ALA A 88 3.44 -5.17 3.16
CA ALA A 88 2.78 -6.29 3.81
C ALA A 88 3.43 -6.61 5.17
N ILE A 89 4.76 -6.71 5.23
CA ILE A 89 5.50 -6.97 6.47
C ILE A 89 5.28 -5.85 7.49
N LEU A 90 5.37 -4.59 7.09
CA LEU A 90 5.18 -3.44 7.98
C LEU A 90 3.73 -3.30 8.43
N GLY A 91 2.76 -3.52 7.54
CA GLY A 91 1.34 -3.54 7.89
C GLY A 91 1.05 -4.55 9.01
N VAL A 92 1.67 -5.72 8.94
CA VAL A 92 1.60 -6.78 9.96
C VAL A 92 2.35 -6.37 11.25
N ALA A 93 3.60 -5.93 11.12
CA ALA A 93 4.50 -5.66 12.25
C ALA A 93 4.11 -4.43 13.07
N LEU A 94 3.67 -3.35 12.41
CA LEU A 94 3.27 -2.11 13.06
C LEU A 94 1.98 -2.25 13.84
N LYS A 95 1.25 -3.36 13.67
CA LYS A 95 0.04 -3.68 14.44
C LYS A 95 -0.90 -2.48 14.49
N LEU A 96 -1.09 -1.75 13.38
CA LEU A 96 -1.95 -0.57 13.30
C LEU A 96 -3.39 -0.97 13.65
N GLY A 97 -3.72 -0.90 14.94
CA GLY A 97 -4.96 -1.44 15.46
C GLY A 97 -5.13 -1.14 16.94
N GLY A 98 -6.24 -0.46 17.23
CA GLY A 98 -6.64 0.08 18.51
C GLY A 98 -7.89 0.95 18.33
N LYS A 99 -8.27 1.73 19.33
CA LYS A 99 -9.46 2.61 19.28
C LYS A 99 -9.46 3.63 18.12
N LEU A 100 -8.31 3.88 17.48
CA LEU A 100 -8.13 4.85 16.39
C LEU A 100 -8.02 4.20 14.99
N ILE A 101 -8.50 2.97 14.82
CA ILE A 101 -8.39 2.26 13.54
C ILE A 101 -9.11 3.00 12.39
N GLY A 102 -10.28 3.59 12.68
CA GLY A 102 -11.02 4.38 11.70
C GLY A 102 -10.26 5.62 11.23
N LEU A 103 -9.52 6.28 12.13
CA LEU A 103 -8.67 7.42 11.77
C LEU A 103 -7.55 6.99 10.80
N HIS A 104 -6.92 5.84 11.05
CA HIS A 104 -5.86 5.33 10.18
C HIS A 104 -6.41 5.00 8.79
N VAL A 105 -7.60 4.41 8.69
CA VAL A 105 -8.25 4.13 7.40
C VAL A 105 -8.56 5.42 6.64
N ILE A 106 -9.09 6.45 7.31
CA ILE A 106 -9.36 7.76 6.68
C ILE A 106 -8.05 8.40 6.20
N LEU A 107 -7.02 8.40 7.05
CA LEU A 107 -5.71 8.93 6.68
C LEU A 107 -5.07 8.13 5.55
N GLY A 108 -5.24 6.81 5.53
CA GLY A 108 -4.79 5.93 4.45
C GLY A 108 -5.51 6.24 3.14
N LEU A 109 -6.81 6.51 3.18
CA LEU A 109 -7.59 6.88 1.99
C LEU A 109 -7.18 8.25 1.44
N LEU A 110 -7.00 9.24 2.32
CA LEU A 110 -6.49 10.56 1.94
C LEU A 110 -5.08 10.46 1.36
N ALA A 111 -4.19 9.70 2.02
CA ALA A 111 -2.84 9.45 1.53
C ALA A 111 -2.86 8.77 0.17
N LEU A 112 -3.77 7.82 -0.06
CA LEU A 112 -3.91 7.16 -1.35
C LEU A 112 -4.30 8.15 -2.44
N VAL A 113 -5.36 8.96 -2.23
CA VAL A 113 -5.83 9.95 -3.21
C VAL A 113 -4.74 10.98 -3.53
N ILE A 114 -4.09 11.52 -2.50
CA ILE A 114 -3.02 12.51 -2.67
C ILE A 114 -1.80 11.85 -3.34
N GLY A 115 -1.45 10.63 -2.95
CA GLY A 115 -0.33 9.88 -3.52
C GLY A 115 -0.53 9.57 -5.00
N TYR A 116 -1.72 9.14 -5.40
CA TYR A 116 -2.08 8.98 -6.82
C TYR A 116 -1.99 10.29 -7.57
N PHE A 117 -2.58 11.36 -7.03
CA PHE A 117 -2.53 12.67 -7.68
C PHE A 117 -1.08 13.12 -7.90
N LEU A 118 -0.23 13.04 -6.88
CA LEU A 118 1.16 13.48 -6.96
C LEU A 118 2.00 12.62 -7.92
N THR A 119 1.80 11.30 -7.91
CA THR A 119 2.51 10.39 -8.84
C THR A 119 2.04 10.60 -10.27
N ILE A 120 0.74 10.76 -10.51
CA ILE A 120 0.19 11.06 -11.84
C ILE A 120 0.69 12.42 -12.32
N ALA A 121 0.59 13.48 -11.51
CA ALA A 121 1.03 14.83 -11.88
C ALA A 121 2.51 14.84 -12.32
N SER A 122 3.38 14.17 -11.56
CA SER A 122 4.82 14.08 -11.91
C SER A 122 5.14 13.28 -13.17
N LEU A 123 4.17 12.57 -13.77
CA LEU A 123 4.36 11.94 -15.08
C LEU A 123 4.06 12.90 -16.25
N PHE A 124 3.37 14.01 -15.96
CA PHE A 124 2.94 14.99 -16.96
C PHE A 124 3.68 16.34 -16.84
N ASP A 125 4.44 16.54 -15.77
CA ASP A 125 5.39 17.64 -15.60
C ASP A 125 6.73 17.31 -16.29
#